data_AF-A0A7W0YUE0-F1
#
_entry.id   AF-A0A7W0YUE0-F1
#
_cell.length_a   1.000
_cell.length_b   1.000
_cell.length_c   1.000
_cell.angle_alpha   90.00
_cell.angle_beta   90.00
_cell.angle_gamma   90.00
#
_symmetry.space_group_name_H-M   'P 1'
#
loop_
_entity.id
_entity.type
_entity.pdbx_description
1 polymer ?
#
loop_
_entity_poly.entity_id
_entity_poly.type
_entity_poly.pdbx_seq_one_letter_code
_entity_poly.pdbx_strand_id
1 'polypeptide(L)'
;MRQAPGESVQKLCPSCSTLAYTAERRCPWCGAGYRRRLWPALLALALVQTALVLGGVGYMLTVVGDELDSALDARVSDVQRDLDDSFDDVRRAVREELDQRLPQTGP
;
A
#
# COMPACT_ATOMS: atom_id res chain seq x y z
N MET A 1 30.57 -32.51 -9.22
CA MET A 1 30.57 -33.99 -9.23
C MET A 1 29.38 -34.46 -10.06
N ARG A 2 29.62 -35.04 -11.24
CA ARG A 2 28.56 -35.61 -12.11
C ARG A 2 28.45 -37.09 -11.77
N GLN A 3 27.47 -37.49 -10.96
CA GLN A 3 27.20 -38.90 -10.69
C GLN A 3 26.47 -39.54 -11.86
N ALA A 4 26.88 -40.74 -12.26
CA ALA A 4 26.24 -41.50 -13.32
C ALA A 4 24.86 -42.03 -12.87
N PRO A 5 23.86 -42.11 -13.78
CA PRO A 5 22.58 -42.72 -13.47
C PRO A 5 22.77 -44.22 -13.21
N GLY A 6 22.63 -44.64 -11.94
CA GLY A 6 22.78 -46.05 -11.52
C GLY A 6 23.69 -46.24 -10.32
N GLU A 7 24.48 -45.23 -9.95
CA GLU A 7 25.32 -45.29 -8.75
C GLU A 7 24.43 -45.10 -7.51
N SER A 8 24.43 -46.08 -6.60
CA SER A 8 23.72 -45.97 -5.33
C SER A 8 24.43 -44.96 -4.45
N VAL A 9 23.77 -43.83 -4.22
CA VAL A 9 24.29 -42.77 -3.36
C VAL A 9 23.64 -42.94 -1.98
N GLN A 10 24.42 -42.72 -0.93
CA GLN A 10 23.88 -42.65 0.42
C GLN A 10 22.98 -41.41 0.51
N LYS A 11 21.67 -41.64 0.74
CA LYS A 11 20.67 -40.58 0.89
C LYS A 11 19.97 -40.73 2.25
N LEU A 12 19.83 -39.62 2.99
CA LEU A 12 19.04 -39.56 4.22
C LEU A 12 17.61 -39.13 3.88
N CYS A 13 16.60 -39.92 4.28
CA CYS A 13 15.21 -39.53 4.08
C CYS A 13 14.80 -38.43 5.07
N PRO A 14 14.25 -37.27 4.63
CA PRO A 14 13.83 -36.22 5.54
C PRO A 14 12.57 -36.55 6.36
N SER A 15 11.80 -37.58 5.97
CA SER A 15 10.55 -37.95 6.63
C SER A 15 10.73 -39.00 7.73
N CYS A 16 11.52 -40.04 7.48
CA CYS A 16 11.70 -41.18 8.40
C CYS A 16 13.13 -41.30 8.95
N SER A 17 13.97 -40.28 8.73
CA SER A 17 15.38 -40.21 9.17
C SER A 17 16.25 -41.43 8.86
N THR A 18 15.81 -42.28 7.93
CA THR A 18 16.51 -43.52 7.58
C THR A 18 17.52 -43.27 6.47
N LEU A 19 18.73 -43.82 6.62
CA LEU A 19 19.75 -43.86 5.57
C LEU A 19 19.44 -45.01 4.61
N ALA A 20 19.35 -44.69 3.33
CA ALA A 20 19.18 -45.70 2.29
C ALA A 20 20.26 -45.52 1.22
N TYR A 21 20.77 -46.65 0.74
CA TYR A 21 21.76 -46.70 -0.34
C TYR A 21 21.02 -47.08 -1.63
N THR A 22 20.49 -46.08 -2.35
CA THR A 22 19.62 -46.30 -3.51
C THR A 22 19.72 -45.19 -4.55
N ALA A 23 19.62 -45.56 -5.82
CA ALA A 23 19.52 -44.63 -6.94
C ALA A 23 18.11 -44.00 -7.05
N GLU A 24 17.11 -44.56 -6.37
CA GLU A 24 15.71 -44.15 -6.48
C GLU A 24 15.43 -42.72 -5.96
N ARG A 25 14.33 -42.14 -6.45
CA ARG A 25 13.87 -40.78 -6.07
C ARG A 25 13.03 -40.77 -4.80
N ARG A 26 12.54 -41.94 -4.34
CA ARG A 26 11.67 -42.10 -3.18
C ARG A 26 12.35 -43.05 -2.18
N CYS A 27 12.04 -42.87 -0.91
CA CYS A 27 12.52 -43.75 0.14
C CYS A 27 11.79 -45.10 0.07
N PRO A 28 12.49 -46.25 0.09
CA PRO A 28 11.86 -47.56 0.02
C PRO A 28 11.03 -47.93 1.26
N TRP A 29 11.17 -47.18 2.35
CA TRP A 29 10.60 -47.53 3.65
C TRP A 29 9.29 -46.76 3.89
N CYS A 30 9.30 -45.45 3.66
CA CYS A 30 8.13 -44.58 3.86
C CYS A 30 7.51 -44.05 2.56
N GLY A 31 8.10 -44.32 1.40
CA GLY A 31 7.63 -43.82 0.11
C GLY A 31 7.83 -42.31 -0.13
N ALA A 32 8.27 -41.55 0.88
CA ALA A 32 8.48 -40.11 0.77
C ALA A 32 9.63 -39.79 -0.20
N GLY A 33 9.50 -38.67 -0.92
CA GLY A 33 10.59 -38.16 -1.76
C GLY A 33 11.74 -37.60 -0.95
N TYR A 34 12.97 -37.72 -1.46
CA TYR A 34 14.15 -37.11 -0.82
C TYR A 34 14.18 -35.57 -0.87
N ARG A 35 13.25 -34.95 -1.61
CA ARG A 35 13.20 -33.51 -1.83
C ARG A 35 12.30 -32.86 -0.77
N ARG A 36 12.86 -31.96 0.05
CA ARG A 36 12.07 -31.10 0.93
C ARG A 36 11.28 -30.09 0.08
N ARG A 37 9.95 -30.07 0.21
CA ARG A 37 9.10 -29.04 -0.40
C ARG A 37 9.15 -27.79 0.47
N LEU A 38 10.00 -26.84 0.11
CA LEU A 38 10.11 -25.54 0.79
C LEU A 38 9.04 -24.52 0.34
N TRP A 39 8.46 -24.75 -0.84
CA TRP A 39 7.44 -23.87 -1.44
C TRP A 39 6.24 -23.52 -0.56
N PRO A 40 5.62 -24.43 0.23
CA PRO A 40 4.52 -24.05 1.11
C PRO A 40 4.94 -23.05 2.20
N ALA A 41 6.14 -23.19 2.76
CA ALA A 41 6.66 -22.25 3.75
C ALA A 41 6.95 -20.88 3.11
N LEU A 42 7.52 -20.87 1.90
CA LEU A 42 7.75 -19.65 1.13
C LEU A 42 6.44 -18.93 0.78
N LEU A 43 5.39 -19.67 0.40
CA LEU A 43 4.07 -19.11 0.14
C LEU A 43 3.45 -18.51 1.40
N ALA A 44 3.54 -19.20 2.55
CA ALA A 44 3.06 -18.66 3.82
C ALA A 44 3.76 -17.35 4.19
N LEU A 45 5.09 -17.30 4.04
CA LEU A 45 5.87 -16.10 4.31
C LEU A 45 5.50 -14.96 3.36
N ALA A 46 5.33 -15.25 2.07
CA ALA A 46 4.88 -14.28 1.08
C ALA A 46 3.49 -13.71 1.42
N LEU A 47 2.55 -14.55 1.85
CA LEU A 47 1.22 -14.11 2.28
C LEU A 47 1.28 -13.19 3.49
N VAL A 48 2.05 -13.56 4.53
CA VAL A 48 2.24 -12.72 5.72
C VAL A 48 2.85 -11.37 5.34
N GLN A 49 3.89 -11.38 4.52
CA GLN A 49 4.53 -10.15 4.04
C GLN A 49 3.54 -9.26 3.29
N THR A 50 2.74 -9.86 2.40
CA THR A 50 1.75 -9.13 1.60
C THR A 50 0.67 -8.53 2.50
N ALA A 51 0.18 -9.28 3.49
CA ALA A 51 -0.80 -8.79 4.45
C ALA A 51 -0.25 -7.63 5.31
N LEU A 52 1.02 -7.70 5.73
CA LEU A 52 1.68 -6.62 6.48
C LEU A 52 1.83 -5.35 5.64
N VAL A 53 2.25 -5.47 4.38
CA VAL A 53 2.40 -4.31 3.49
C VAL A 53 1.05 -3.68 3.19
N LEU A 54 0.05 -4.49 2.80
CA LEU A 54 -1.30 -3.99 2.53
C LEU A 54 -1.95 -3.39 3.78
N GLY A 55 -1.80 -4.05 4.94
CA GLY A 55 -2.29 -3.55 6.21
C GLY A 55 -1.63 -2.25 6.63
N GLY A 56 -0.31 -2.15 6.49
CA GLY A 56 0.45 -0.93 6.81
C GLY A 56 0.08 0.25 5.91
N VAL A 57 -0.03 0.03 4.60
CA VAL A 57 -0.47 1.05 3.64
C VAL A 57 -1.92 1.46 3.91
N GLY A 58 -2.81 0.50 4.14
CA GLY A 58 -4.21 0.77 4.50
C GLY A 58 -4.32 1.60 5.77
N TYR A 59 -3.56 1.26 6.81
CA TYR A 59 -3.50 2.02 8.05
C TYR A 59 -2.97 3.45 7.85
N MET A 60 -1.90 3.62 7.07
CA MET A 60 -1.40 4.95 6.71
C MET A 60 -2.46 5.78 5.99
N LEU A 61 -3.16 5.19 5.02
CA LEU A 61 -4.22 5.89 4.29
C LEU A 61 -5.38 6.29 5.20
N THR A 62 -5.73 5.50 6.22
CA THR A 62 -6.78 5.89 7.18
C THR A 62 -6.34 7.06 8.05
N VAL A 63 -5.12 7.03 8.59
CA VAL A 63 -4.60 8.11 9.45
C VAL A 63 -4.44 9.41 8.65
N VAL A 64 -3.88 9.31 7.45
CA VAL A 64 -3.68 10.44 6.55
C VAL A 64 -5.02 10.98 6.04
N GLY A 65 -6.02 10.11 5.83
CA GLY A 65 -7.37 10.51 5.44
C GLY A 65 -8.02 11.46 6.46
N ASP A 66 -7.94 11.11 7.74
CA ASP A 66 -8.51 11.93 8.83
C ASP A 66 -7.82 13.31 8.93
N GLU A 67 -6.51 13.38 8.67
CA GLU A 67 -5.76 14.65 8.67
C GLU A 67 -6.01 15.50 7.41
N LEU A 68 -6.23 14.88 6.25
CA LEU A 68 -6.56 15.57 5.02
C LEU A 68 -7.98 16.17 5.05
N ASP A 69 -8.97 15.46 5.60
CA ASP A 69 -10.35 15.97 5.69
C ASP A 69 -10.42 17.24 6.55
N SER A 70 -9.70 17.21 7.68
CA SER A 70 -9.56 18.36 8.59
C SER A 70 -8.87 19.57 7.94
N ALA A 71 -7.84 19.32 7.11
CA ALA A 71 -7.09 20.39 6.44
C ALA A 71 -7.82 20.96 5.21
N LEU A 72 -8.68 20.16 4.58
CA LEU A 72 -9.54 20.59 3.47
C LEU A 72 -10.64 21.52 3.96
N ASP A 73 -11.30 21.19 5.08
CA ASP A 73 -12.38 22.01 5.62
C ASP A 73 -11.87 23.40 6.10
N ALA A 74 -10.68 23.44 6.70
CA ALA A 74 -10.04 24.70 7.09
C ALA A 74 -9.71 25.60 5.88
N ARG A 75 -9.22 25.02 4.77
CA ARG A 75 -8.88 25.79 3.56
C ARG A 75 -10.09 26.27 2.78
N VAL A 76 -11.20 25.55 2.83
CA VAL A 76 -12.45 25.99 2.19
C VAL A 76 -13.05 27.19 2.94
N SER A 77 -12.94 27.22 4.27
CA SER A 77 -13.40 28.35 5.07
C SER A 77 -12.62 29.64 4.77
N ASP A 78 -11.29 29.55 4.66
CA ASP A 78 -10.45 30.71 4.35
C ASP A 78 -10.74 31.28 2.94
N VAL A 79 -10.93 30.42 1.93
CA VAL A 79 -11.22 30.86 0.55
C VAL A 79 -12.60 31.51 0.44
N GLN A 80 -13.62 30.99 1.13
CA GLN A 80 -14.93 31.64 1.16
C GLN A 80 -14.85 33.03 1.78
N ARG A 81 -14.05 33.18 2.84
CA ARG A 81 -13.91 34.44 3.56
C ARG A 81 -13.18 35.51 2.75
N ASP A 82 -12.10 35.13 2.06
CA ASP A 82 -11.38 36.03 1.15
C ASP A 82 -12.23 36.46 -0.06
N LEU A 83 -13.11 35.58 -0.55
CA LEU A 83 -14.03 35.89 -1.65
C LEU A 83 -15.09 36.89 -1.22
N ASP A 84 -15.72 36.70 -0.05
CA ASP A 84 -16.73 37.63 0.48
C ASP A 84 -16.13 39.02 0.75
N ASP A 85 -14.94 39.10 1.37
CA ASP A 85 -14.26 40.38 1.61
C ASP A 85 -13.89 41.09 0.30
N SER A 86 -13.41 40.34 -0.71
CA SER A 86 -13.10 40.89 -2.03
C SER A 86 -14.33 41.44 -2.75
N PHE A 87 -15.49 40.78 -2.63
CA PHE A 87 -16.73 41.25 -3.23
C PHE A 87 -17.25 42.53 -2.57
N ASP A 88 -17.13 42.67 -1.26
CA ASP A 88 -17.57 43.86 -0.53
C ASP A 88 -16.68 45.07 -0.82
N ASP A 89 -15.36 44.88 -0.95
CA ASP A 89 -14.44 45.95 -1.35
C ASP A 89 -14.65 46.40 -2.79
N VAL A 90 -14.87 45.46 -3.72
CA VAL A 90 -15.25 45.81 -5.10
C VAL A 90 -16.56 46.58 -5.13
N ARG A 91 -17.56 46.17 -4.33
CA ARG A 91 -18.85 46.85 -4.25
C ARG A 91 -18.71 48.27 -3.71
N ARG A 92 -17.85 48.48 -2.72
CA ARG A 92 -17.57 49.79 -2.12
C ARG A 92 -16.85 50.70 -3.12
N ALA A 93 -15.80 50.19 -3.79
CA ALA A 93 -15.07 50.93 -4.82
C ALA A 93 -15.96 51.33 -6.00
N VAL A 94 -16.80 50.41 -6.50
CA VAL A 94 -17.76 50.70 -7.58
C VAL A 94 -18.76 51.77 -7.15
N ARG A 95 -19.23 51.74 -5.90
CA ARG A 95 -20.19 52.73 -5.38
C ARG A 95 -19.55 54.11 -5.25
N GLU A 96 -18.30 54.18 -4.84
CA GLU A 96 -17.53 55.42 -4.72
C GLU A 96 -17.21 56.02 -6.10
N GLU A 97 -16.86 55.19 -7.10
CA GLU A 97 -16.73 55.65 -8.49
C GLU A 97 -18.06 56.12 -9.12
N LEU A 98 -19.17 55.45 -8.80
CA LEU A 98 -20.51 55.87 -9.25
C LEU A 98 -20.92 57.21 -8.64
N ASP A 99 -20.65 57.43 -7.36
CA ASP A 99 -20.94 58.70 -6.66
C ASP A 99 -20.03 59.84 -7.16
N GLN A 100 -18.78 59.52 -7.52
CA GLN A 100 -17.84 60.48 -8.07
C GLN A 100 -18.14 60.86 -9.53
N ARG A 101 -18.78 59.96 -10.29
CA ARG A 101 -19.15 60.19 -11.70
C ARG A 101 -20.58 60.70 -11.91
N LEU A 102 -21.45 60.64 -10.90
CA LEU A 102 -22.78 61.25 -10.95
C LEU A 102 -22.70 62.65 -10.34
N PRO A 103 -22.68 63.73 -11.15
CA PRO A 103 -22.90 65.07 -10.61
C PRO A 103 -24.27 65.09 -9.92
N GLN A 104 -24.33 65.77 -8.77
CA GLN A 104 -25.56 66.10 -8.06
C GLN A 104 -26.48 66.92 -8.98
N THR A 105 -27.25 66.26 -9.82
CA THR A 105 -28.45 66.85 -10.41
C THR A 105 -29.58 66.63 -9.42
N GLY A 106 -29.70 67.59 -8.50
CA GLY A 106 -30.96 67.89 -7.81
C GLY A 106 -32.09 68.08 -8.82
N PRO A 107 -33.33 67.79 -8.41
CA PRO A 107 -34.10 68.77 -7.63
C PRO A 107 -34.53 68.29 -6.24
#